data_AF-A0AAV4DN83-F1
#
_entry.id   AF-A0AAV4DN83-F1
#
_cell.length_a   1.000
_cell.length_b   1.000
_cell.length_c   1.000
_cell.angle_alpha   90.00
_cell.angle_beta   90.00
_cell.angle_gamma   90.00
#
_symmetry.space_group_name_H-M   'P 1'
#
loop_
_entity.id
_entity.type
_entity.pdbx_description
1 polymer ?
#
loop_
_entity_poly.entity_id
_entity_poly.type
_entity_poly.pdbx_seq_one_letter_code
_entity_poly.pdbx_strand_id
1 'polypeptide(L)'
;MATPIKEWSKLEVRAVVRFLFSKGTKPEIHKQIAETYGKAAMSRSRVYQWCTWFGEGRTSLGDEPKSGRRKHRPTRRTQLVLTNSLDVTGG
;
A
#
# COMPACT_ATOMS: atom_id res chain seq x y z
N MET A 1 22.75 20.81 12.82
CA MET A 1 21.83 21.00 11.67
C MET A 1 21.26 19.64 11.34
N ALA A 2 19.96 19.40 11.58
CA ALA A 2 19.34 18.12 11.22
C ALA A 2 19.35 18.00 9.69
N THR A 3 20.06 17.01 9.16
CA THR A 3 20.08 16.73 7.72
C THR A 3 18.72 16.15 7.33
N PRO A 4 18.03 16.72 6.31
CA PRO A 4 16.78 16.15 5.82
C PRO A 4 17.02 14.71 5.37
N ILE A 5 16.22 13.78 5.87
CA ILE A 5 16.29 12.37 5.49
C ILE A 5 15.93 12.30 4.00
N LYS A 6 16.91 12.01 3.13
CA LYS A 6 16.76 12.06 1.66
C LYS A 6 15.99 10.85 1.10
N GLU A 7 16.04 9.72 1.81
CA GLU A 7 15.33 8.48 1.48
C GLU A 7 14.37 8.14 2.61
N TRP A 8 13.07 8.20 2.33
CA TRP A 8 12.02 7.84 3.29
C TRP A 8 10.99 6.96 2.62
N SER A 9 10.56 5.92 3.34
CA SER A 9 9.47 5.08 2.89
C SER A 9 8.13 5.70 3.26
N LYS A 10 7.12 5.50 2.39
CA LYS A 10 5.73 5.88 2.69
C LYS A 10 5.25 5.28 4.01
N LEU A 11 5.73 4.09 4.38
CA LEU A 11 5.37 3.43 5.63
C LEU A 11 5.95 4.13 6.86
N GLU A 12 7.22 4.56 6.78
CA GLU A 12 7.90 5.27 7.87
C GLU A 12 7.23 6.60 8.16
N VAL A 13 6.95 7.39 7.12
CA VAL A 13 6.27 8.67 7.25
C VAL A 13 4.87 8.50 7.87
N ARG A 14 4.13 7.43 7.51
CA ARG A 14 2.83 7.10 8.12
C ARG A 14 2.96 6.68 9.59
N ALA A 15 4.01 5.94 9.95
CA ALA A 15 4.30 5.57 11.33
C ALA A 15 4.57 6.81 12.20
N VAL A 16 5.33 7.77 11.67
CA VAL A 16 5.57 9.06 12.34
C VAL A 16 4.29 9.86 12.49
N VAL A 17 3.42 9.91 11.48
CA VAL A 17 2.09 10.55 11.64
C VAL A 17 1.32 9.92 12.79
N ARG A 18 1.30 8.58 12.89
CA ARG A 18 0.59 7.88 13.96
C ARG A 18 1.13 8.24 15.34
N PHE A 19 2.46 8.27 15.47
CA PHE A 19 3.12 8.68 16.70
C PHE A 19 2.77 10.11 17.09
N LEU A 20 2.85 11.05 16.13
CA LEU A 20 2.55 12.46 16.36
C LEU A 20 1.05 12.72 16.58
N PHE A 21 0.18 11.95 15.95
CA PHE A 21 -1.26 12.00 16.18
C PHE A 21 -1.60 11.65 17.64
N SER A 22 -0.93 10.64 18.20
CA SER A 22 -1.06 10.29 19.62
C SER A 22 -0.56 11.38 20.58
N LYS A 23 0.32 12.29 20.13
CA LYS A 23 0.86 13.39 20.96
C LYS A 23 -0.02 14.64 20.98
N GLY A 24 -1.05 14.73 20.11
CA GLY A 24 -2.22 15.57 20.41
C GLY A 24 -2.44 16.87 19.62
N THR A 25 -1.70 17.18 18.55
CA THR A 25 -1.96 18.41 17.78
C THR A 25 -1.83 18.24 16.26
N LYS A 26 -2.97 18.15 15.56
CA LYS A 26 -3.07 18.04 14.08
C LYS A 26 -2.25 19.07 13.28
N PRO A 27 -2.18 20.38 13.63
CA PRO A 27 -1.40 21.33 12.83
C PRO A 27 0.12 21.15 12.99
N GLU A 28 0.58 20.66 14.15
CA GLU A 28 2.01 20.49 14.45
C GLU A 28 2.60 19.31 13.66
N ILE A 29 1.80 18.27 13.41
CA ILE A 29 2.20 17.06 12.66
C ILE A 29 2.77 17.42 11.28
N HIS A 30 2.11 18.33 10.55
CA HIS A 30 2.58 18.71 9.21
C HIS A 30 3.92 19.45 9.25
N LYS A 31 4.11 20.34 10.24
CA LYS A 31 5.35 21.10 10.41
C LYS A 31 6.51 20.17 10.72
N GLN A 32 6.32 19.24 11.67
CA GLN A 32 7.36 18.29 12.06
C GLN A 32 7.74 17.32 10.93
N ILE A 33 6.77 16.84 10.15
CA ILE A 33 7.05 15.99 8.98
C ILE A 33 7.81 16.76 7.91
N ALA A 34 7.41 18.01 7.62
CA ALA A 34 8.08 18.84 6.65
C ALA A 34 9.51 19.23 7.08
N GLU A 35 9.77 19.35 8.38
CA GLU A 35 11.09 19.61 8.95
C GLU A 35 12.00 18.37 8.92
N THR A 36 11.44 17.19 9.18
CA THR A 36 12.21 15.93 9.26
C THR A 36 12.51 15.33 7.88
N TYR A 37 11.50 15.29 7.00
CA TYR A 37 11.57 14.61 5.69
C TYR A 37 11.51 15.58 4.50
N GLY A 38 11.25 16.86 4.73
CA GLY A 38 11.04 17.86 3.69
C GLY A 38 9.57 17.99 3.24
N LYS A 39 9.23 19.14 2.63
CA LYS A 39 7.87 19.40 2.09
C LYS A 39 7.41 18.39 1.03
N ALA A 40 8.33 17.67 0.40
CA ALA A 40 8.04 16.64 -0.60
C ALA A 40 7.54 15.32 0.01
N ALA A 41 7.73 15.12 1.32
CA ALA A 41 7.43 13.87 2.00
C ALA A 41 5.95 13.52 1.98
N MET A 42 5.11 14.48 2.36
CA MET A 42 3.68 14.28 2.42
C MET A 42 2.95 15.61 2.40
N SER A 43 1.94 15.71 1.53
CA SER A 43 1.12 16.91 1.46
C SER A 43 0.24 17.05 2.71
N ARG A 44 -0.09 18.29 3.07
CA ARG A 44 -0.95 18.62 4.20
C ARG A 44 -2.29 17.86 4.16
N SER A 45 -2.91 17.74 2.99
CA SER A 45 -4.16 16.99 2.80
C SER A 45 -4.02 15.50 3.14
N ARG A 46 -2.88 14.89 2.77
CA ARG A 46 -2.59 13.49 3.07
C ARG A 46 -2.39 13.27 4.57
N VAL A 47 -1.70 14.20 5.25
CA VAL A 47 -1.56 14.18 6.73
C VAL A 47 -2.94 14.19 7.39
N TYR A 48 -3.84 15.08 6.98
CA TYR A 48 -5.20 15.15 7.54
C TYR A 48 -6.00 13.87 7.31
N GLN A 49 -5.89 13.26 6.12
CA GLN A 49 -6.55 11.99 5.83
C GLN A 49 -6.07 10.87 6.77
N TRP A 50 -4.76 10.79 7.02
CA TRP A 50 -4.20 9.85 8.00
C TRP A 50 -4.70 10.12 9.42
N CYS A 51 -4.75 11.39 9.85
CA CYS A 51 -5.31 11.75 11.15
C CYS A 51 -6.78 11.31 11.30
N THR A 52 -7.58 11.40 10.23
CA THR A 52 -8.96 10.92 10.23
C THR A 52 -9.01 9.39 10.35
N TRP A 53 -8.22 8.66 9.56
CA TRP A 53 -8.14 7.20 9.65
C TRP A 53 -7.70 6.70 11.02
N PHE A 54 -6.73 7.37 11.66
CA PHE A 54 -6.33 7.02 13.02
C PHE A 54 -7.42 7.35 14.05
N GLY A 55 -8.20 8.41 13.84
CA GLY A 55 -9.39 8.71 14.65
C GLY A 55 -10.52 7.68 14.48
N GLU A 56 -10.64 7.08 13.30
CA GLU A 56 -11.59 5.99 13.00
C GLU A 56 -11.11 4.61 13.50
N GLY A 57 -9.94 4.54 14.17
CA GLY A 57 -9.38 3.31 14.69
C GLY A 57 -8.57 2.48 13.69
N ARG A 58 -8.36 2.99 12.47
CA ARG A 58 -7.56 2.30 11.44
C ARG A 58 -6.07 2.40 11.78
N THR A 59 -5.46 1.27 12.11
CA THR A 59 -4.03 1.19 12.48
C THR A 59 -3.13 0.66 11.36
N SER A 60 -3.70 0.27 10.21
CA SER A 60 -2.93 -0.19 9.06
C SER A 60 -2.11 0.96 8.45
N LEU A 61 -0.79 0.79 8.42
CA LEU A 61 0.15 1.71 7.78
C LEU A 61 0.33 1.40 6.29
N GLY A 62 -0.01 0.20 5.84
CA GLY A 62 0.09 -0.24 4.46
C GLY A 62 -1.09 0.21 3.61
N ASP A 63 -0.87 0.39 2.30
CA ASP A 63 -1.98 0.38 1.36
C ASP A 63 -2.51 -1.07 1.34
N GLU A 64 -3.75 -1.27 1.75
CA GLU A 64 -4.37 -2.59 1.74
C GLU A 64 -4.34 -3.13 0.30
N PRO A 65 -3.94 -4.39 0.07
CA PRO A 65 -3.90 -4.95 -1.26
C PRO A 65 -5.30 -4.83 -1.86
N LYS A 66 -5.44 -3.93 -2.83
CA LYS A 66 -6.68 -3.73 -3.57
C LYS A 66 -6.93 -5.06 -4.27
N SER A 67 -7.81 -5.90 -3.72
CA SER A 67 -8.16 -7.21 -4.27
C SER A 67 -8.86 -7.01 -5.61
N GLY A 68 -8.07 -6.72 -6.64
CA GLY A 68 -8.45 -6.65 -8.02
C GLY A 68 -8.66 -8.07 -8.51
N ARG A 69 -9.88 -8.56 -8.32
CA ARG A 69 -10.35 -9.81 -8.92
C ARG A 69 -10.32 -9.67 -10.44
N ARG A 70 -9.17 -9.93 -11.06
CA ARG A 70 -9.11 -10.20 -12.50
C ARG A 70 -9.71 -11.58 -12.72
N LYS A 71 -11.02 -11.62 -13.01
CA LYS A 71 -11.67 -12.80 -13.56
C LYS A 71 -11.07 -13.02 -14.96
N HIS A 72 -10.05 -13.86 -15.06
CA HIS A 72 -9.62 -14.37 -16.36
C HIS A 72 -10.84 -15.04 -17.01
N ARG A 73 -11.30 -14.49 -18.13
CA ARG A 73 -12.30 -15.08 -19.00
C ARG A 73 -11.62 -16.24 -19.74
N PRO A 74 -12.01 -17.52 -19.54
CA PRO A 74 -11.43 -18.58 -20.35
C PRO A 74 -12.01 -18.44 -21.76
N THR A 75 -11.23 -17.90 -22.70
CA THR A 75 -11.54 -18.00 -24.12
C THR A 75 -11.21 -19.43 -24.56
N ARG A 76 -12.22 -20.31 -24.56
CA ARG A 76 -12.14 -21.59 -25.27
C ARG A 76 -12.32 -21.33 -26.76
N ARG A 77 -11.23 -21.35 -27.54
CA ARG A 77 -11.30 -21.57 -28.98
C ARG A 77 -10.09 -22.39 -29.45
N THR A 78 -10.38 -23.67 -29.66
CA THR A 78 -9.70 -24.63 -30.56
C THR A 78 -8.18 -24.79 -30.49
N GLN A 79 -7.73 -25.96 -30.02
CA GLN A 79 -6.86 -26.78 -30.88
C GLN A 79 -7.26 -28.26 -30.74
N LEU A 80 -7.85 -28.76 -31.82
CA LEU A 80 -8.06 -30.17 -32.09
C LEU A 80 -6.71 -30.82 -32.45
N VAL A 81 -6.60 -32.10 -32.10
CA VAL A 81 -5.69 -33.12 -32.63
C VAL A 81 -4.19 -32.90 -32.43
N LEU A 82 -3.62 -33.63 -31.48
CA LEU A 82 -2.44 -34.45 -31.76
C LEU A 82 -2.73 -35.87 -31.23
N THR A 83 -2.96 -36.75 -32.20
CA THR A 83 -2.93 -38.20 -32.11
C THR A 83 -1.57 -38.67 -31.61
N ASN A 84 -1.55 -39.55 -30.60
CA ASN A 84 -0.83 -40.83 -30.56
C ASN A 84 -0.78 -41.31 -29.11
N SER A 85 -1.34 -42.49 -28.80
CA SER A 85 -0.64 -43.80 -28.83
C SER A 85 0.37 -43.87 -27.68
N LEU A 86 0.34 -44.80 -26.72
CA LEU A 86 -0.29 -46.11 -26.52
C LEU A 86 -0.35 -46.37 -25.00
N ASP A 87 -1.27 -47.21 -24.55
CA ASP A 87 -1.10 -48.23 -23.49
C ASP A 87 -2.48 -48.92 -23.37
N VAL A 88 -2.78 -50.00 -24.11
CA VAL A 88 -2.35 -51.40 -23.90
C VAL A 88 -2.67 -51.93 -22.48
N THR A 89 -3.70 -52.80 -22.48
CA THR A 89 -3.98 -53.92 -21.55
C THR A 89 -5.06 -53.73 -20.48
N GLY A 90 -6.08 -54.61 -20.55
CA GLY A 90 -6.47 -55.39 -19.37
C GLY A 90 -7.97 -55.49 -19.09
N GLY A 91 -8.61 -56.61 -19.47
CA GLY A 91 -9.82 -57.12 -18.83
C GLY A 91 -10.86 -57.65 -19.80
#